data_AF-A0A7J8JPF5-F1
#
_entry.id   AF-A0A7J8JPF5-F1
#
_cell.length_a   1.000
_cell.length_b   1.000
_cell.length_c   1.000
_cell.angle_alpha   90.00
_cell.angle_beta   90.00
_cell.angle_gamma   90.00
#
_symmetry.space_group_name_H-M   'P 1'
#
loop_
_entity.id
_entity.type
_entity.pdbx_description
1 polymer ?
#
loop_
_entity_poly.entity_id
_entity_poly.type
_entity_poly.pdbx_seq_one_letter_code
_entity_poly.pdbx_strand_id
1 'polypeptide(L)'
;MGSAAALPLDRQSTPLHLEKTKLQFCLLPKRRPLLVQRYLHKPYLISGSKFDLRIYVYVTSYDPLRIYLFSDGLVRFASCKYSPSMKSLGNKFMHLTNYSVNKKNAEYQANADETACQGHKWALKALWNYLSQKGVNSDAIWEKIKDVVVKTIISSEPYVTSLLKMYVRRSYSCHELFGFDIMLDENLKPWVLEVNISPSLHSNSPLDISIKGQMIRDLLNLAGFVLPNTEDIISSSSSSSSSTTSLPSSPRDKSQMTPEHFTAQKMKKAYYLAQKTPDQEFYASVLDVLTPDDVRVLVEMEDEFSRRGQFERIFPSRIASRYLRFFDQPRYFNILTTQWEQKYHGNKLKGVDLLRSWCYKGFHTGAISDSAPVWSLPTSLLTVPKGDTALNAFFKSETSKLGKPVSSKDSEDTGKEPILSSQLLPVIKNSGQPSRLSASPTFQSTGDCLLAAVSP
;
A
#
# COMPACT_ATOMS: atom_id res chain seq x y z
N MET A 1 31.40 8.99 12.18
CA MET A 1 31.73 10.44 12.28
C MET A 1 31.38 11.07 10.94
N GLY A 2 30.48 12.05 10.94
CA GLY A 2 30.03 12.74 9.73
C GLY A 2 29.10 13.87 10.15
N SER A 3 29.70 15.05 10.31
CA SER A 3 29.09 16.27 10.81
C SER A 3 28.09 16.83 9.80
N ALA A 4 26.88 17.17 10.25
CA ALA A 4 25.89 17.88 9.47
C ALA A 4 26.31 19.35 9.32
N ALA A 5 26.44 19.82 8.07
CA ALA A 5 26.65 21.22 7.76
C ALA A 5 25.38 22.03 8.08
N ALA A 6 25.45 22.91 9.08
CA ALA A 6 24.46 23.94 9.32
C ALA A 6 24.75 25.15 8.43
N LEU A 7 23.77 25.58 7.64
CA LEU A 7 23.80 26.86 6.92
C LEU A 7 23.69 28.03 7.92
N PRO A 8 24.30 29.20 7.62
CA PRO A 8 24.47 30.26 8.59
C PRO A 8 23.15 31.03 8.80
N LEU A 9 22.73 31.11 10.07
CA LEU A 9 21.63 31.95 10.52
C LEU A 9 22.05 33.43 10.48
N ASP A 10 21.17 34.23 9.90
CA ASP A 10 21.27 35.68 9.76
C ASP A 10 21.52 36.35 11.13
N ARG A 11 22.62 37.10 11.22
CA ARG A 11 23.10 37.75 12.46
C ARG A 11 22.30 39.02 12.72
N GLN A 12 21.04 38.90 13.14
CA GLN A 12 20.29 40.03 13.70
C GLN A 12 19.11 39.63 14.60
N SER A 13 19.24 38.53 15.38
CA SER A 13 18.31 38.20 16.45
C SER A 13 18.88 38.61 17.82
N THR A 14 18.12 39.42 18.57
CA THR A 14 18.50 39.95 19.89
C THR A 14 18.61 38.84 20.96
N PRO A 15 19.44 39.00 22.01
CA PRO A 15 19.73 37.96 23.01
C PRO A 15 18.49 37.38 23.72
N LEU A 16 17.43 38.19 23.87
CA LEU A 16 16.15 37.82 24.47
C LEU A 16 15.35 36.79 23.65
N HIS A 17 15.55 36.72 22.33
CA HIS A 17 14.84 35.77 21.49
C HIS A 17 15.46 34.37 21.60
N LEU A 18 16.80 34.29 21.71
CA LEU A 18 17.53 33.03 21.79
C LEU A 18 17.39 32.34 23.16
N GLU A 19 17.27 33.09 24.25
CA GLU A 19 17.01 32.52 25.59
C GLU A 19 15.60 31.93 25.72
N LYS A 20 14.57 32.57 25.12
CA LYS A 20 13.20 32.04 25.13
C LYS A 20 13.10 30.71 24.39
N THR A 21 13.84 30.54 23.30
CA THR A 21 13.87 29.27 22.55
C THR A 21 14.62 28.18 23.31
N LYS A 22 15.73 28.51 24.01
CA LYS A 22 16.47 27.56 24.87
C LYS A 22 15.65 27.05 26.06
N LEU A 23 14.80 27.90 26.65
CA LEU A 23 13.96 27.53 27.80
C LEU A 23 12.86 26.51 27.48
N GLN A 24 12.36 26.47 26.23
CA GLN A 24 11.25 25.57 25.86
C GLN A 24 11.66 24.10 25.69
N PHE A 25 12.89 23.82 25.23
CA PHE A 25 13.35 22.43 25.06
C PHE A 25 13.67 21.72 26.39
N CYS A 26 13.99 22.47 27.45
CA CYS A 26 14.23 21.92 28.79
C CYS A 26 12.98 21.31 29.44
N LEU A 27 11.78 21.66 28.97
CA LEU A 27 10.49 21.13 29.43
C LEU A 27 10.11 19.80 28.76
N LEU A 28 10.84 19.38 27.72
CA LEU A 28 10.56 18.13 27.04
C LEU A 28 11.07 16.95 27.89
N PRO A 29 10.26 15.89 28.08
CA PRO A 29 10.68 14.68 28.78
C PRO A 29 11.97 14.10 28.20
N LYS A 30 13.08 14.18 28.93
CA LYS A 30 14.42 13.71 28.47
C LYS A 30 14.53 12.20 28.28
N ARG A 31 13.60 11.42 28.83
CA ARG A 31 13.66 9.94 28.88
C ARG A 31 12.58 9.24 28.06
N ARG A 32 11.76 9.97 27.30
CA ARG A 32 10.73 9.39 26.44
C ARG A 32 10.99 9.82 24.99
N PRO A 33 10.97 8.89 24.02
CA PRO A 33 11.01 9.27 22.61
C PRO A 33 9.77 10.11 22.30
N LEU A 34 9.98 11.24 21.61
CA LEU A 34 8.94 12.19 21.25
C LEU A 34 9.13 12.62 19.80
N LEU A 35 8.03 12.83 19.09
CA LEU A 35 8.01 13.49 17.80
C LEU A 35 7.60 14.95 18.01
N VAL A 36 8.45 15.89 17.59
CA VAL A 36 8.11 17.32 17.58
C VAL A 36 7.67 17.68 16.17
N GLN A 37 6.39 18.07 16.04
CA GLN A 37 5.79 18.46 14.76
C GLN A 37 5.38 19.93 14.80
N ARG A 38 5.62 20.64 13.70
CA ARG A 38 5.14 22.02 13.54
C ARG A 38 3.61 22.04 13.60
N TYR A 39 3.05 22.82 14.52
CA TYR A 39 1.61 22.94 14.68
C TYR A 39 0.97 23.74 13.53
N LEU A 40 -0.15 23.25 13.00
CA LEU A 40 -0.97 23.97 12.03
C LEU A 40 -1.82 25.02 12.76
N HIS A 41 -1.27 26.23 12.90
CA HIS A 41 -1.84 27.33 13.68
C HIS A 41 -2.92 28.15 12.95
N LYS A 42 -3.15 27.88 11.67
CA LYS A 42 -4.22 28.49 10.87
C LYS A 42 -4.99 27.37 10.14
N PRO A 43 -5.74 26.54 10.88
CA PRO A 43 -6.61 25.56 10.23
C PRO A 43 -7.78 26.27 9.54
N TYR A 44 -8.36 25.64 8.51
CA TYR A 44 -9.68 26.03 8.04
C TYR A 44 -10.71 25.80 9.16
N LEU A 45 -11.61 26.76 9.38
CA LEU A 45 -12.59 26.72 10.45
C LEU A 45 -14.01 26.71 9.87
N ILE A 46 -14.88 25.91 10.47
CA ILE A 46 -16.32 25.94 10.18
C ILE A 46 -17.02 26.39 11.44
N SER A 47 -17.78 27.48 11.34
CA SER A 47 -18.43 28.13 12.48
C SER A 47 -17.45 28.41 13.64
N GLY A 48 -16.18 28.67 13.35
CA GLY A 48 -15.14 28.91 14.35
C GLY A 48 -14.58 27.66 15.05
N SER A 49 -14.99 26.45 14.68
CA SER A 49 -14.47 25.19 15.23
C SER A 49 -13.45 24.56 14.28
N LYS A 50 -12.37 24.01 14.86
CA LYS A 50 -11.35 23.23 14.15
C LYS A 50 -11.89 21.84 13.82
N PHE A 51 -11.48 21.25 12.71
CA PHE A 51 -11.83 19.87 12.36
C PHE A 51 -10.71 19.15 11.63
N ASP A 52 -10.81 17.82 11.60
CA ASP A 52 -10.00 16.97 10.73
C ASP A 52 -10.88 15.99 9.95
N LEU A 53 -10.27 15.34 8.98
CA LEU A 53 -10.87 14.36 8.09
C LEU A 53 -10.26 13.00 8.38
N ARG A 54 -11.10 12.05 8.78
CA ARG A 54 -10.80 10.62 8.78
C ARG A 54 -11.20 10.04 7.42
N ILE A 55 -10.19 9.69 6.63
CA ILE A 55 -10.35 9.12 5.30
C ILE A 55 -9.87 7.66 5.32
N TYR A 56 -10.62 6.78 4.67
CA TYR A 56 -10.31 5.35 4.64
C TYR A 56 -9.63 4.98 3.32
N VAL A 57 -8.44 4.39 3.43
CA VAL A 57 -7.59 4.01 2.30
C VAL A 57 -7.33 2.52 2.41
N TYR A 58 -7.70 1.76 1.38
CA TYR A 58 -7.47 0.33 1.31
C TYR A 58 -6.38 0.02 0.29
N VAL A 59 -5.33 -0.68 0.72
CA VAL A 59 -4.24 -1.13 -0.15
C VAL A 59 -4.38 -2.63 -0.31
N THR A 60 -4.74 -3.07 -1.52
CA THR A 60 -4.99 -4.49 -1.83
C THR A 60 -3.72 -5.25 -2.19
N SER A 61 -2.70 -4.54 -2.65
CA SER A 61 -1.43 -5.10 -3.10
C SER A 61 -0.35 -4.03 -3.16
N TYR A 62 0.90 -4.44 -2.92
CA TYR A 62 2.09 -3.59 -3.07
C TYR A 62 2.91 -3.90 -4.33
N ASP A 63 2.69 -5.05 -4.99
CA ASP A 63 3.35 -5.43 -6.24
C ASP A 63 2.42 -6.24 -7.17
N PRO A 64 1.74 -5.58 -8.14
CA PRO A 64 1.72 -4.14 -8.34
C PRO A 64 1.01 -3.40 -7.21
N LEU A 65 1.39 -2.15 -6.97
CA LEU A 65 0.75 -1.28 -6.00
C LEU A 65 -0.67 -0.96 -6.45
N ARG A 66 -1.66 -1.19 -5.59
CA ARG A 66 -3.07 -0.91 -5.82
C ARG A 66 -3.67 -0.22 -4.61
N ILE A 67 -4.12 1.02 -4.79
CA ILE A 67 -4.62 1.90 -3.73
C ILE A 67 -6.05 2.31 -4.05
N TYR A 68 -6.94 2.06 -3.10
CA TYR A 68 -8.35 2.39 -3.15
C TYR A 68 -8.69 3.40 -2.05
N LEU A 69 -9.45 4.43 -2.41
CA LEU A 69 -9.93 5.46 -1.50
C LEU A 69 -11.43 5.28 -1.32
N PHE A 70 -11.91 5.16 -0.09
CA PHE A 70 -13.36 5.13 0.14
C PHE A 70 -13.95 6.52 -0.15
N SER A 71 -15.08 6.57 -0.86
CA SER A 71 -15.70 7.84 -1.28
C SER A 71 -16.29 8.66 -0.13
N ASP A 72 -16.37 8.10 1.08
CA ASP A 72 -16.86 8.77 2.28
C ASP A 72 -15.87 8.64 3.45
N GLY A 73 -16.19 9.29 4.55
CA GLY A 73 -15.33 9.34 5.72
C GLY A 73 -16.00 10.07 6.88
N LEU A 74 -15.22 10.38 7.91
CA LEU A 74 -15.73 11.11 9.07
C LEU A 74 -15.03 12.45 9.20
N VAL A 75 -15.80 13.50 9.39
CA VAL A 75 -15.30 14.83 9.75
C VAL A 75 -15.47 15.00 11.24
N ARG A 76 -14.40 15.29 11.97
CA ARG A 76 -14.45 15.35 13.44
C ARG A 76 -14.11 16.76 13.90
N PHE A 77 -15.04 17.37 14.63
CA PHE A 77 -14.89 18.73 15.12
C PHE A 77 -14.34 18.76 16.55
N ALA A 78 -13.53 19.78 16.81
CA ALA A 78 -13.25 20.24 18.16
C ALA A 78 -14.55 20.80 18.78
N SER A 79 -14.77 20.50 20.06
CA SER A 79 -15.96 20.92 20.80
C SER A 79 -15.90 22.37 21.26
N CYS A 80 -14.71 22.96 21.36
CA CYS A 80 -14.53 24.39 21.65
C CYS A 80 -14.12 25.19 20.41
N LYS A 81 -14.49 26.49 20.37
CA LYS A 81 -14.08 27.42 19.31
C LYS A 81 -12.58 27.63 19.31
N TYR A 82 -11.98 27.69 18.12
CA TYR A 82 -10.55 27.80 17.94
C TYR A 82 -10.02 29.19 18.29
N SER A 83 -8.92 29.23 19.02
CA SER A 83 -8.11 30.42 19.24
C SER A 83 -6.64 30.09 18.97
N PRO A 84 -5.90 30.94 18.23
CA PRO A 84 -4.46 30.76 18.03
C PRO A 84 -3.62 31.22 19.23
N SER A 85 -4.24 31.73 20.30
CA SER A 85 -3.54 32.28 21.46
C SER A 85 -2.76 31.21 22.22
N MET A 86 -1.52 31.53 22.61
CA MET A 86 -0.73 30.65 23.48
C MET A 86 -1.44 30.33 24.81
N LYS A 87 -2.36 31.20 25.26
CA LYS A 87 -3.16 31.00 26.48
C LYS A 87 -4.14 29.83 26.36
N SER A 88 -4.59 29.50 25.15
CA SER A 88 -5.57 28.43 24.93
C SER A 88 -4.93 27.06 24.70
N LEU A 89 -3.61 26.97 24.53
CA LEU A 89 -2.90 25.72 24.21
C LEU A 89 -3.16 24.57 25.20
N GLY A 90 -3.47 24.88 26.46
CA GLY A 90 -3.83 23.88 27.46
C GLY A 90 -5.19 23.21 27.21
N ASN A 91 -6.08 23.85 26.44
CA ASN A 91 -7.41 23.34 26.16
C ASN A 91 -7.39 22.29 25.03
N LYS A 92 -7.39 21.02 25.44
CA LYS A 92 -7.41 19.87 24.54
C LYS A 92 -8.68 19.79 23.67
N PHE A 93 -9.82 20.27 24.17
CA PHE A 93 -11.11 20.27 23.46
C PHE A 93 -11.17 21.28 22.30
N MET A 94 -10.19 22.18 22.23
CA MET A 94 -10.02 23.17 21.16
C MET A 94 -8.99 22.72 20.12
N HIS A 95 -7.85 22.21 20.60
CA HIS A 95 -6.69 21.97 19.75
C HIS A 95 -6.62 20.54 19.18
N LEU A 96 -7.34 19.59 19.81
CA LEU A 96 -7.48 18.20 19.37
C LEU A 96 -8.90 17.92 18.88
N THR A 97 -8.99 17.15 17.80
CA THR A 97 -10.23 16.79 17.08
C THR A 97 -10.67 15.36 17.34
N ASN A 98 -9.84 14.55 18.01
CA ASN A 98 -10.14 13.15 18.27
C ASN A 98 -11.46 12.98 19.05
N TYR A 99 -12.30 12.07 18.56
CA TYR A 99 -13.58 11.73 19.20
C TYR A 99 -13.41 11.29 20.65
N SER A 100 -12.38 10.49 20.97
CA SER A 100 -12.12 9.98 22.33
C SER A 100 -11.86 11.08 23.36
N VAL A 101 -11.40 12.25 22.91
CA VAL A 101 -11.20 13.46 23.72
C VAL A 101 -12.50 14.25 23.77
N ASN A 102 -13.03 14.65 22.61
CA ASN A 102 -14.16 15.58 22.54
C ASN A 102 -15.47 15.00 23.07
N LYS A 103 -15.68 13.68 23.01
CA LYS A 103 -16.88 13.04 23.60
C LYS A 103 -17.03 13.23 25.12
N LYS A 104 -15.95 13.65 25.80
CA LYS A 104 -15.93 13.91 27.24
C LYS A 104 -16.34 15.35 27.59
N ASN A 105 -16.44 16.24 26.60
CA ASN A 105 -16.92 17.60 26.82
C ASN A 105 -18.46 17.60 26.90
N ALA A 106 -19.01 18.35 27.87
CA ALA A 106 -20.46 18.51 28.02
C ALA A 106 -21.11 19.20 26.81
N GLU A 107 -20.36 20.02 26.07
CA GLU A 107 -20.84 20.70 24.86
C GLU A 107 -20.86 19.80 23.61
N TYR A 108 -20.42 18.54 23.73
CA TYR A 108 -20.37 17.63 22.59
C TYR A 108 -21.78 17.22 22.13
N GLN A 109 -22.16 17.71 20.97
CA GLN A 109 -23.39 17.31 20.26
C GLN A 109 -23.11 16.18 19.26
N ALA A 110 -23.81 15.06 19.41
CA ALA A 110 -23.78 13.96 18.45
C ALA A 110 -24.64 14.27 17.21
N ASN A 111 -24.29 13.66 16.09
CA ASN A 111 -25.09 13.69 14.87
C ASN A 111 -25.50 12.25 14.52
N ALA A 112 -26.79 12.04 14.30
CA ALA A 112 -27.34 10.77 13.87
C ALA A 112 -27.62 10.71 12.35
N ASP A 113 -27.62 11.85 11.65
CA ASP A 113 -27.99 11.98 10.24
C ASP A 113 -26.75 12.22 9.36
N GLU A 114 -26.62 11.40 8.32
CA GLU A 114 -25.54 11.45 7.33
C GLU A 114 -25.56 12.68 6.42
N THR A 115 -26.73 13.25 6.20
CA THR A 115 -26.92 14.40 5.31
C THR A 115 -26.82 15.72 6.06
N ALA A 116 -27.01 15.68 7.37
CA ALA A 116 -27.03 16.88 8.20
C ALA A 116 -25.62 17.36 8.55
N CYS A 117 -25.41 18.68 8.42
CA CYS A 117 -24.22 19.38 8.89
C CYS A 117 -24.42 19.85 10.35
N GLN A 118 -24.73 18.91 11.25
CA GLN A 118 -25.03 19.22 12.66
C GLN A 118 -24.09 18.49 13.62
N GLY A 119 -23.97 19.00 14.84
CA GLY A 119 -23.12 18.42 15.87
C GLY A 119 -21.62 18.43 15.52
N HIS A 120 -20.86 17.57 16.19
CA HIS A 120 -19.39 17.54 16.16
C HIS A 120 -18.80 16.37 15.35
N LYS A 121 -19.64 15.69 14.58
CA LYS A 121 -19.23 14.62 13.67
C LYS A 121 -20.12 14.66 12.43
N TRP A 122 -19.53 14.84 11.25
CA TRP A 122 -20.26 14.84 9.98
C TRP A 122 -19.78 13.70 9.08
N ALA A 123 -20.61 13.29 8.13
CA ALA A 123 -20.15 12.55 6.96
C ALA A 123 -19.23 13.43 6.10
N LEU A 124 -18.30 12.82 5.39
CA LEU A 124 -17.41 13.55 4.50
C LEU A 124 -18.18 14.14 3.32
N LYS A 125 -19.18 13.40 2.80
CA LYS A 125 -20.09 13.92 1.76
C LYS A 125 -20.84 15.17 2.19
N ALA A 126 -21.28 15.25 3.45
CA ALA A 126 -21.95 16.43 3.99
C ALA A 126 -21.02 17.65 4.00
N LEU A 127 -19.74 17.47 4.35
CA LEU A 127 -18.73 18.53 4.26
C LEU A 127 -18.54 19.02 2.83
N TRP A 128 -18.45 18.13 1.85
CA TRP A 128 -18.29 18.53 0.44
C TRP A 128 -19.49 19.34 -0.05
N ASN A 129 -20.71 18.93 0.28
CA ASN A 129 -21.92 19.70 -0.04
C ASN A 129 -21.89 21.08 0.61
N TYR A 130 -21.50 21.17 1.89
CA TYR A 130 -21.36 22.45 2.61
C TYR A 130 -20.35 23.39 1.93
N LEU A 131 -19.16 22.88 1.57
CA LEU A 131 -18.12 23.67 0.92
C LEU A 131 -18.54 24.14 -0.47
N SER A 132 -19.18 23.27 -1.25
CA SER A 132 -19.69 23.62 -2.58
C SER A 132 -20.77 24.72 -2.50
N GLN A 133 -21.65 24.69 -1.51
CA GLN A 133 -22.63 25.76 -1.25
C GLN A 133 -21.97 27.10 -0.86
N LYS A 134 -20.74 27.07 -0.33
CA LYS A 134 -19.93 28.25 -0.03
C LYS A 134 -19.07 28.72 -1.21
N GLY A 135 -19.23 28.11 -2.39
CA GLY A 135 -18.45 28.45 -3.60
C GLY A 135 -17.03 27.88 -3.59
N VAL A 136 -16.71 26.93 -2.71
CA VAL A 136 -15.41 26.26 -2.68
C VAL A 136 -15.41 25.07 -3.63
N ASN A 137 -14.35 24.93 -4.43
CA ASN A 137 -14.17 23.78 -5.32
C ASN A 137 -13.71 22.55 -4.52
N SER A 138 -14.66 21.77 -4.00
CA SER A 138 -14.42 20.54 -3.24
C SER A 138 -13.67 19.47 -4.04
N ASP A 139 -13.91 19.37 -5.35
CA ASP A 139 -13.23 18.39 -6.21
C ASP A 139 -11.72 18.65 -6.29
N ALA A 140 -11.32 19.92 -6.38
CA ALA A 140 -9.91 20.30 -6.39
C ALA A 140 -9.21 19.96 -5.06
N ILE A 141 -9.93 20.04 -3.93
CA ILE A 141 -9.41 19.61 -2.61
C ILE A 141 -9.28 18.08 -2.59
N TRP A 142 -10.31 17.37 -3.07
CA TRP A 142 -10.33 15.91 -3.11
C TRP A 142 -9.19 15.34 -3.97
N GLU A 143 -8.90 15.94 -5.13
CA GLU A 143 -7.76 15.55 -5.96
C GLU A 143 -6.40 15.78 -5.26
N LYS A 144 -6.26 16.87 -4.48
CA LYS A 144 -5.06 17.10 -3.65
C LYS A 144 -4.96 16.07 -2.52
N ILE A 145 -6.08 15.63 -1.95
CA ILE A 145 -6.14 14.57 -0.95
C ILE A 145 -5.66 13.24 -1.56
N LYS A 146 -6.18 12.85 -2.74
CA LYS A 146 -5.72 11.66 -3.46
C LYS A 146 -4.21 11.69 -3.71
N ASP A 147 -3.69 12.84 -4.15
CA ASP A 147 -2.26 13.05 -4.40
C ASP A 147 -1.39 12.84 -3.14
N VAL A 148 -1.78 13.41 -1.98
CA VAL A 148 -1.02 13.18 -0.74
C VAL A 148 -1.13 11.74 -0.24
N VAL A 149 -2.28 11.08 -0.41
CA VAL A 149 -2.45 9.67 -0.04
C VAL A 149 -1.52 8.78 -0.87
N VAL A 150 -1.54 8.90 -2.21
CA VAL A 150 -0.70 8.07 -3.09
C VAL A 150 0.79 8.25 -2.76
N LYS A 151 1.26 9.50 -2.61
CA LYS A 151 2.66 9.76 -2.24
C LYS A 151 3.04 9.20 -0.88
N THR A 152 2.12 9.23 0.10
CA THR A 152 2.36 8.69 1.44
C THR A 152 2.47 7.16 1.43
N ILE A 153 1.69 6.46 0.60
CA ILE A 153 1.81 5.00 0.47
C ILE A 153 3.07 4.62 -0.32
N ILE A 154 3.42 5.36 -1.37
CA ILE A 154 4.65 5.08 -2.13
C ILE A 154 5.90 5.23 -1.25
N SER A 155 5.92 6.20 -0.33
CA SER A 155 7.08 6.38 0.55
C SER A 155 7.32 5.23 1.53
N SER A 156 6.32 4.39 1.81
CA SER A 156 6.48 3.17 2.63
C SER A 156 6.70 1.91 1.79
N GLU A 157 6.37 1.93 0.50
CA GLU A 157 6.43 0.75 -0.40
C GLU A 157 7.77 0.00 -0.36
N PRO A 158 8.95 0.65 -0.43
CA PRO A 158 10.23 -0.08 -0.49
C PRO A 158 10.45 -0.97 0.74
N TYR A 159 10.06 -0.46 1.92
CA TYR A 159 10.16 -1.19 3.18
C TYR A 159 9.15 -2.33 3.23
N VAL A 160 7.88 -2.06 2.89
CA VAL A 160 6.81 -3.08 2.91
C VAL A 160 7.12 -4.20 1.91
N THR A 161 7.46 -3.86 0.67
CA THR A 161 7.79 -4.83 -0.39
C THR A 161 8.98 -5.72 -0.01
N SER A 162 10.00 -5.17 0.67
CA SER A 162 11.12 -5.97 1.17
C SER A 162 10.67 -7.01 2.21
N LEU A 163 9.79 -6.62 3.14
CA LEU A 163 9.25 -7.55 4.14
C LEU A 163 8.32 -8.58 3.51
N LEU A 164 7.47 -8.18 2.56
CA LEU A 164 6.59 -9.10 1.84
C LEU A 164 7.38 -10.20 1.14
N LYS A 165 8.46 -9.85 0.44
CA LYS A 165 9.34 -10.83 -0.23
C LYS A 165 10.03 -11.78 0.75
N MET A 166 10.32 -11.32 1.97
CA MET A 166 11.02 -12.12 2.98
C MET A 166 10.08 -13.08 3.72
N TYR A 167 8.87 -12.63 4.07
CA TYR A 167 8.00 -13.33 5.01
C TYR A 167 6.73 -13.92 4.39
N VAL A 168 6.32 -13.45 3.20
CA VAL A 168 5.02 -13.80 2.63
C VAL A 168 5.20 -14.66 1.39
N ARG A 169 4.62 -15.86 1.42
CA ARG A 169 4.70 -16.81 0.29
C ARG A 169 3.90 -16.35 -0.94
N ARG A 170 2.83 -15.59 -0.72
CA ARG A 170 1.89 -15.14 -1.75
C ARG A 170 1.62 -13.66 -1.56
N SER A 171 2.08 -12.82 -2.48
CA SER A 171 1.98 -11.36 -2.37
C SER A 171 0.54 -10.83 -2.24
N TYR A 172 -0.45 -11.56 -2.77
CA TYR A 172 -1.88 -11.23 -2.67
C TYR A 172 -2.48 -11.48 -1.27
N SER A 173 -1.75 -12.08 -0.34
CA SER A 173 -2.24 -12.36 1.02
C SER A 173 -2.13 -11.17 1.98
N CYS A 174 -1.53 -10.06 1.55
CA CYS A 174 -1.32 -8.89 2.39
C CYS A 174 -2.03 -7.68 1.83
N HIS A 175 -3.08 -7.27 2.53
CA HIS A 175 -3.85 -6.08 2.26
C HIS A 175 -4.15 -5.38 3.59
N GLU A 176 -4.35 -4.07 3.57
CA GLU A 176 -4.46 -3.27 4.79
C GLU A 176 -5.43 -2.10 4.60
N LEU A 177 -6.26 -1.86 5.62
CA LEU A 177 -7.15 -0.69 5.70
C LEU A 177 -6.52 0.36 6.61
N PHE A 178 -6.13 1.48 6.01
CA PHE A 178 -5.60 2.62 6.72
C PHE A 178 -6.66 3.69 7.01
N GLY A 179 -6.56 4.32 8.18
CA GLY A 179 -7.25 5.56 8.50
C GLY A 179 -6.30 6.75 8.40
N PHE A 180 -6.45 7.54 7.34
CA PHE A 180 -5.71 8.78 7.15
C PHE A 180 -6.38 9.92 7.93
N ASP A 181 -5.59 10.63 8.73
CA ASP A 181 -6.03 11.83 9.44
C ASP A 181 -5.46 13.04 8.69
N ILE A 182 -6.35 13.77 8.01
CA ILE A 182 -5.98 14.92 7.16
C ILE A 182 -6.63 16.19 7.71
N MET A 183 -5.89 17.29 7.71
CA MET A 183 -6.38 18.60 8.11
C MET A 183 -6.22 19.60 6.97
N LEU A 184 -7.21 20.49 6.81
CA LEU A 184 -7.14 21.59 5.87
C LEU A 184 -6.60 22.86 6.57
N ASP A 185 -5.66 23.54 5.93
CA ASP A 185 -5.22 24.88 6.37
C ASP A 185 -6.16 25.98 5.86
N GLU A 186 -5.90 27.24 6.23
CA GLU A 186 -6.77 28.37 5.85
C GLU A 186 -6.93 28.55 4.33
N ASN A 187 -6.01 27.99 3.53
CA ASN A 187 -6.01 28.01 2.08
C ASN A 187 -6.56 26.70 1.48
N LEU A 188 -7.20 25.86 2.29
CA LEU A 188 -7.79 24.58 1.91
C LEU A 188 -6.75 23.59 1.35
N LYS A 189 -5.47 23.72 1.75
CA LYS A 189 -4.45 22.72 1.42
C LYS A 189 -4.52 21.57 2.43
N PRO A 190 -4.56 20.31 1.96
CA PRO A 190 -4.56 19.15 2.85
C PRO A 190 -3.16 18.85 3.40
N TRP A 191 -3.12 18.59 4.72
CA TRP A 191 -1.94 18.17 5.48
C TRP A 191 -2.22 16.82 6.13
N VAL A 192 -1.39 15.81 5.84
CA VAL A 192 -1.44 14.52 6.55
C VAL A 192 -0.88 14.70 7.95
N LEU A 193 -1.67 14.34 8.95
CA LEU A 193 -1.27 14.35 10.36
C LEU A 193 -0.66 13.01 10.75
N GLU A 194 -1.39 11.93 10.50
CA GLU A 194 -1.00 10.55 10.79
C GLU A 194 -1.73 9.55 9.88
N VAL A 195 -1.18 8.34 9.81
CA VAL A 195 -1.80 7.20 9.13
C VAL A 195 -1.96 6.08 10.15
N ASN A 196 -3.20 5.70 10.43
CA ASN A 196 -3.54 4.66 11.39
C ASN A 196 -3.65 3.30 10.68
N ILE A 197 -2.85 2.32 11.11
CA ILE A 197 -2.90 0.92 10.61
C ILE A 197 -4.17 0.20 11.11
N SER A 198 -4.68 0.57 12.29
CA SER A 198 -5.91 -0.01 12.83
C SER A 198 -6.91 1.11 13.16
N PRO A 199 -7.57 1.70 12.15
CA PRO A 199 -8.57 2.73 12.41
C PRO A 199 -9.73 2.16 13.23
N SER A 200 -10.22 2.91 14.21
CA SER A 200 -11.32 2.44 15.07
C SER A 200 -12.60 2.18 14.25
N LEU A 201 -13.01 0.91 14.19
CA LEU A 201 -14.24 0.47 13.55
C LEU A 201 -15.46 0.44 14.48
N HIS A 202 -15.31 0.83 15.75
CA HIS A 202 -16.45 0.96 16.68
C HIS A 202 -17.52 1.90 16.11
N SER A 203 -18.78 1.45 16.14
CA SER A 203 -19.91 2.15 15.52
C SER A 203 -20.98 2.46 16.57
N ASN A 204 -20.79 3.58 17.29
CA ASN A 204 -21.66 3.95 18.42
C ASN A 204 -22.79 4.91 18.01
N SER A 205 -22.81 5.39 16.78
CA SER A 205 -23.87 6.24 16.23
C SER A 205 -24.38 5.71 14.90
N PRO A 206 -25.64 5.98 14.51
CA PRO A 206 -26.17 5.59 13.19
C PRO A 206 -25.26 6.03 12.05
N LEU A 207 -24.73 7.26 12.11
CA LEU A 207 -23.72 7.79 11.20
C LEU A 207 -22.43 6.93 11.10
N ASP A 208 -21.95 6.37 12.21
CA ASP A 208 -20.77 5.52 12.16
C ASP A 208 -21.13 4.17 11.51
N ILE A 209 -22.29 3.62 11.82
CA ILE A 209 -22.78 2.32 11.31
C ILE A 209 -22.91 2.36 9.80
N SER A 210 -23.53 3.41 9.24
CA SER A 210 -23.74 3.51 7.80
C SER A 210 -22.45 3.65 7.02
N ILE A 211 -21.59 4.58 7.41
CA ILE A 211 -20.31 4.83 6.72
C ILE A 211 -19.39 3.62 6.87
N LYS A 212 -19.16 3.13 8.10
CA LYS A 212 -18.21 2.04 8.34
C LYS A 212 -18.77 0.69 7.88
N GLY A 213 -20.06 0.46 8.04
CA GLY A 213 -20.73 -0.76 7.57
C GLY A 213 -20.65 -0.90 6.06
N GLN A 214 -20.94 0.18 5.33
CA GLN A 214 -20.74 0.24 3.88
C GLN A 214 -19.27 0.01 3.49
N MET A 215 -18.36 0.72 4.15
CA MET A 215 -16.93 0.61 3.87
C MET A 215 -16.40 -0.81 4.09
N ILE A 216 -16.75 -1.47 5.21
CA ILE A 216 -16.29 -2.83 5.50
C ILE A 216 -16.89 -3.83 4.51
N ARG A 217 -18.17 -3.68 4.15
CA ARG A 217 -18.79 -4.53 3.13
C ARG A 217 -18.05 -4.46 1.80
N ASP A 218 -17.79 -3.24 1.33
CA ASP A 218 -17.10 -3.03 0.05
C ASP A 218 -15.62 -3.46 0.12
N LEU A 219 -14.98 -3.31 1.28
CA LEU A 219 -13.63 -3.82 1.53
C LEU A 219 -13.57 -5.34 1.39
N LEU A 220 -14.51 -6.06 2.00
CA LEU A 220 -14.56 -7.53 1.91
C LEU A 220 -14.85 -7.99 0.47
N ASN A 221 -15.70 -7.27 -0.27
CA ASN A 221 -15.93 -7.52 -1.70
C ASN A 221 -14.66 -7.32 -2.54
N LEU A 222 -13.87 -6.27 -2.23
CA LEU A 222 -12.58 -6.02 -2.86
C LEU A 222 -11.57 -7.12 -2.53
N ALA A 223 -11.44 -7.48 -1.25
CA ALA A 223 -10.54 -8.54 -0.79
C ALA A 223 -10.79 -9.86 -1.53
N GLY A 224 -12.04 -10.12 -1.94
CA GLY A 224 -12.36 -11.19 -2.88
C GLY A 224 -11.99 -12.56 -2.35
N PHE A 225 -12.19 -12.80 -1.05
CA PHE A 225 -11.85 -14.07 -0.41
C PHE A 225 -12.51 -15.23 -1.15
N VAL A 226 -11.68 -16.05 -1.81
CA VAL A 226 -12.11 -17.32 -2.39
C VAL A 226 -12.10 -18.33 -1.26
N LEU A 227 -13.30 -18.74 -0.84
CA LEU A 227 -13.43 -19.82 0.11
C LEU A 227 -13.01 -21.13 -0.59
N PRO A 228 -12.08 -21.91 0.00
CA PRO A 228 -11.72 -23.21 -0.56
C PRO A 228 -12.95 -24.12 -0.62
N ASN A 229 -13.03 -24.97 -1.64
CA ASN A 229 -14.13 -25.92 -1.76
C ASN A 229 -14.09 -26.90 -0.59
N THR A 230 -15.27 -27.35 -0.14
CA THR A 230 -15.40 -28.29 0.98
C THR A 230 -14.55 -29.56 0.78
N GLU A 231 -14.39 -30.01 -0.47
CA GLU A 231 -13.56 -31.16 -0.85
C GLU A 231 -12.05 -30.94 -0.61
N ASP A 232 -11.57 -29.71 -0.86
CA ASP A 232 -10.17 -29.32 -0.60
C ASP A 232 -9.89 -29.24 0.92
N ILE A 233 -10.91 -28.93 1.72
CA ILE A 233 -10.81 -28.86 3.18
C ILE A 233 -10.79 -30.28 3.77
N ILE A 234 -11.71 -31.16 3.35
CA ILE A 234 -11.82 -32.53 3.89
C ILE A 234 -10.57 -33.36 3.59
N SER A 235 -10.02 -33.26 2.37
CA SER A 235 -8.80 -33.98 1.97
C SER A 235 -7.56 -33.58 2.78
N SER A 236 -7.53 -32.37 3.33
CA SER A 236 -6.43 -31.90 4.21
C SER A 236 -6.53 -32.41 5.66
N SER A 237 -7.72 -32.87 6.08
CA SER A 237 -8.00 -33.26 7.47
C SER A 237 -7.84 -34.75 7.77
N SER A 238 -7.83 -35.61 6.74
CA SER A 238 -7.68 -37.07 6.86
C SER A 238 -6.23 -37.57 6.83
N SER A 239 -5.24 -36.67 6.69
CA SER A 239 -3.81 -37.01 6.59
C SER A 239 -3.02 -36.65 7.86
N SER A 240 -3.52 -37.08 9.02
CA SER A 240 -2.88 -36.95 10.33
C SER A 240 -2.25 -38.27 10.81
N SER A 241 -1.43 -38.91 9.97
CA SER A 241 -0.52 -39.97 10.39
C SER A 241 0.88 -39.78 9.82
N SER A 242 1.85 -39.88 10.73
CA SER A 242 3.26 -39.51 10.60
C SER A 242 3.95 -40.06 9.35
N SER A 243 4.43 -39.17 8.49
CA SER A 243 5.55 -39.39 7.56
C SER A 243 6.06 -38.05 7.07
N THR A 244 7.38 -37.84 7.12
CA THR A 244 8.07 -36.68 6.55
C THR A 244 7.94 -36.68 5.03
N THR A 245 6.83 -36.20 4.51
CA THR A 245 6.63 -35.96 3.09
C THR A 245 5.82 -34.68 2.93
N SER A 246 6.43 -33.74 2.23
CA SER A 246 5.87 -32.46 1.79
C SER A 246 4.35 -32.44 1.71
N LEU A 247 3.73 -31.58 2.54
CA LEU A 247 2.37 -31.08 2.34
C LEU A 247 2.14 -30.88 0.84
N PRO A 248 1.02 -31.34 0.26
CA PRO A 248 0.68 -30.94 -1.08
C PRO A 248 0.55 -29.43 -1.04
N SER A 249 1.55 -28.76 -1.59
CA SER A 249 1.40 -27.37 -1.97
C SER A 249 0.10 -27.32 -2.76
N SER A 250 -0.92 -26.59 -2.26
CA SER A 250 -1.94 -25.95 -3.10
C SER A 250 -1.30 -25.72 -4.43
N PRO A 251 -1.89 -26.26 -5.53
CA PRO A 251 -1.16 -26.48 -6.75
C PRO A 251 -0.32 -25.23 -6.95
N ARG A 252 1.00 -25.42 -6.91
CA ARG A 252 1.73 -24.67 -7.91
C ARG A 252 0.90 -24.99 -9.13
N ASP A 253 0.23 -23.98 -9.69
CA ASP A 253 0.33 -23.81 -11.12
C ASP A 253 1.80 -24.11 -11.40
N LYS A 254 2.12 -25.39 -11.63
CA LYS A 254 3.24 -25.81 -12.43
C LYS A 254 2.82 -25.14 -13.70
N SER A 255 3.19 -23.88 -13.80
CA SER A 255 3.03 -23.08 -14.97
C SER A 255 3.52 -24.02 -16.05
N GLN A 256 2.60 -24.56 -16.85
CA GLN A 256 2.93 -25.40 -18.00
C GLN A 256 3.55 -24.51 -19.09
N MET A 257 4.25 -23.46 -18.66
CA MET A 257 4.98 -22.57 -19.49
C MET A 257 6.22 -23.28 -19.96
N THR A 258 6.39 -23.25 -21.27
CA THR A 258 7.62 -23.66 -21.89
C THR A 258 8.78 -22.79 -21.39
N PRO A 259 10.02 -23.32 -21.34
CA PRO A 259 11.21 -22.56 -20.94
C PRO A 259 11.40 -21.26 -21.73
N GLU A 260 10.96 -21.24 -22.99
CA GLU A 260 11.00 -20.08 -23.88
C GLU A 260 10.16 -18.92 -23.35
N HIS A 261 8.90 -19.15 -22.99
CA HIS A 261 8.05 -18.08 -22.47
C HIS A 261 8.48 -17.60 -21.08
N PHE A 262 9.03 -18.48 -20.24
CA PHE A 262 9.59 -18.09 -18.95
C PHE A 262 10.78 -17.14 -19.12
N THR A 263 11.64 -17.44 -20.09
CA THR A 263 12.79 -16.60 -20.45
C THR A 263 12.32 -15.27 -21.04
N ALA A 264 11.38 -15.30 -21.99
CA ALA A 264 10.78 -14.10 -22.59
C ALA A 264 10.17 -13.17 -21.53
N GLN A 265 9.47 -13.70 -20.53
CA GLN A 265 8.93 -12.93 -19.41
C GLN A 265 10.02 -12.22 -18.60
N LYS A 266 11.09 -12.94 -18.24
CA LYS A 266 12.22 -12.35 -17.50
C LYS A 266 12.93 -11.27 -18.33
N MET A 267 13.15 -11.53 -19.62
CA MET A 267 13.77 -10.57 -20.53
C MET A 267 12.92 -9.32 -20.69
N LYS A 268 11.60 -9.48 -20.88
CA LYS A 268 10.65 -8.35 -20.96
C LYS A 268 10.71 -7.50 -19.68
N LYS A 269 10.65 -8.12 -18.51
CA LYS A 269 10.75 -7.42 -17.22
C LYS A 269 12.07 -6.65 -17.11
N ALA A 270 13.20 -7.28 -17.43
CA ALA A 270 14.50 -6.63 -17.40
C ALA A 270 14.61 -5.47 -18.38
N TYR A 271 14.07 -5.63 -19.60
CA TYR A 271 14.09 -4.61 -20.66
C TYR A 271 13.42 -3.30 -20.21
N TYR A 272 12.20 -3.38 -19.70
CA TYR A 272 11.46 -2.20 -19.24
C TYR A 272 12.02 -1.58 -17.96
N LEU A 273 12.76 -2.36 -17.15
CA LEU A 273 13.40 -1.87 -15.92
C LEU A 273 14.80 -1.28 -16.13
N ALA A 274 15.49 -1.65 -17.21
CA ALA A 274 16.84 -1.19 -17.51
C ALA A 274 16.88 0.24 -18.08
N GLN A 275 15.78 0.73 -18.65
CA GLN A 275 15.71 2.03 -19.29
C GLN A 275 15.76 3.17 -18.26
N LYS A 276 16.77 4.04 -18.35
CA LYS A 276 16.99 5.14 -17.38
C LYS A 276 16.08 6.35 -17.59
N THR A 277 15.81 6.69 -18.85
CA THR A 277 14.94 7.82 -19.24
C THR A 277 13.90 7.34 -20.26
N PRO A 278 12.95 6.50 -19.84
CA PRO A 278 11.88 6.05 -20.70
C PRO A 278 10.92 7.21 -20.99
N ASP A 279 10.59 7.40 -22.26
CA ASP A 279 9.50 8.28 -22.65
C ASP A 279 8.15 7.54 -22.54
N GLN A 280 7.07 8.27 -22.83
CA GLN A 280 5.70 7.74 -22.72
C GLN A 280 5.40 6.66 -23.77
N GLU A 281 5.98 6.77 -24.97
CA GLU A 281 5.78 5.78 -26.04
C GLU A 281 6.47 4.46 -25.71
N PHE A 282 7.69 4.52 -25.17
CA PHE A 282 8.41 3.37 -24.65
C PHE A 282 7.61 2.64 -23.58
N TYR A 283 7.05 3.34 -22.59
CA TYR A 283 6.22 2.64 -21.61
C TYR A 283 4.93 2.10 -22.23
N ALA A 284 4.29 2.79 -23.18
CA ALA A 284 3.08 2.31 -23.82
C ALA A 284 3.29 0.98 -24.57
N SER A 285 4.49 0.73 -25.13
CA SER A 285 4.82 -0.52 -25.82
C SER A 285 4.81 -1.76 -24.92
N VAL A 286 4.76 -1.59 -23.59
CA VAL A 286 4.64 -2.73 -22.65
C VAL A 286 3.38 -3.58 -22.91
N LEU A 287 2.37 -2.97 -23.54
CA LEU A 287 1.09 -3.58 -23.86
C LEU A 287 1.04 -4.25 -25.24
N ASP A 288 2.07 -4.11 -26.07
CA ASP A 288 2.04 -4.60 -27.47
C ASP A 288 2.02 -6.13 -27.52
N VAL A 289 2.81 -6.78 -26.67
CA VAL A 289 2.86 -8.23 -26.54
C VAL A 289 2.75 -8.60 -25.07
N LEU A 290 1.55 -8.99 -24.63
CA LEU A 290 1.28 -9.41 -23.26
C LEU A 290 1.79 -10.83 -23.03
N THR A 291 2.39 -11.05 -21.86
CA THR A 291 2.81 -12.37 -21.39
C THR A 291 1.72 -13.00 -20.52
N PRO A 292 1.76 -14.33 -20.24
CA PRO A 292 0.84 -14.98 -19.31
C PRO A 292 0.73 -14.28 -17.94
N ASP A 293 1.87 -13.86 -17.37
CA ASP A 293 1.94 -13.10 -16.12
C ASP A 293 1.27 -11.73 -16.24
N ASP A 294 1.48 -11.02 -17.36
CA ASP A 294 0.86 -9.72 -17.59
C ASP A 294 -0.67 -9.85 -17.61
N VAL A 295 -1.19 -10.85 -18.35
CA VAL A 295 -2.63 -11.09 -18.44
C VAL A 295 -3.19 -11.47 -17.07
N ARG A 296 -2.51 -12.32 -16.28
CA ARG A 296 -2.95 -12.67 -14.93
C ARG A 296 -3.09 -11.44 -14.05
N VAL A 297 -2.07 -10.59 -13.99
CA VAL A 297 -2.07 -9.37 -13.17
C VAL A 297 -3.15 -8.38 -13.62
N LEU A 298 -3.35 -8.23 -14.94
CA LEU A 298 -4.36 -7.33 -15.48
C LEU A 298 -5.79 -7.84 -15.23
N VAL A 299 -6.03 -9.15 -15.34
CA VAL A 299 -7.31 -9.78 -15.00
C VAL A 299 -7.63 -9.59 -13.53
N GLU A 300 -6.69 -9.92 -12.63
CA GLU A 300 -6.87 -9.72 -11.18
C GLU A 300 -7.22 -8.25 -10.85
N MET A 301 -6.53 -7.30 -11.49
CA MET A 301 -6.77 -5.88 -11.30
C MET A 301 -8.16 -5.42 -11.80
N GLU A 302 -8.64 -5.91 -12.95
CA GLU A 302 -9.96 -5.56 -13.48
C GLU A 302 -11.08 -6.24 -12.71
N ASP A 303 -10.91 -7.50 -12.32
CA ASP A 303 -11.85 -8.24 -11.47
C ASP A 303 -12.01 -7.54 -10.12
N GLU A 304 -10.90 -7.14 -9.48
CA GLU A 304 -10.94 -6.35 -8.26
C GLU A 304 -11.68 -5.02 -8.47
N PHE A 305 -11.42 -4.31 -9.58
CA PHE A 305 -12.09 -3.05 -9.89
C PHE A 305 -13.61 -3.21 -10.07
N SER A 306 -14.05 -4.35 -10.63
CA SER A 306 -15.48 -4.62 -10.87
C SER A 306 -16.29 -4.73 -9.57
N ARG A 307 -15.66 -5.17 -8.47
CA ARG A 307 -16.31 -5.41 -7.17
C ARG A 307 -16.08 -4.32 -6.12
N ARG A 308 -15.53 -3.18 -6.53
CA ARG A 308 -15.03 -2.13 -5.62
C ARG A 308 -16.07 -1.41 -4.75
N GLY A 309 -17.35 -1.52 -5.09
CA GLY A 309 -18.42 -0.76 -4.43
C GLY A 309 -18.13 0.75 -4.44
N GLN A 310 -18.18 1.39 -3.28
CA GLN A 310 -17.94 2.83 -3.11
C GLN A 310 -16.46 3.23 -3.00
N PHE A 311 -15.53 2.30 -3.20
CA PHE A 311 -14.11 2.65 -3.33
C PHE A 311 -13.78 3.16 -4.73
N GLU A 312 -12.90 4.16 -4.79
CA GLU A 312 -12.28 4.65 -6.00
C GLU A 312 -10.82 4.16 -6.07
N ARG A 313 -10.41 3.54 -7.17
CA ARG A 313 -8.99 3.20 -7.39
C ARG A 313 -8.22 4.47 -7.74
N ILE A 314 -7.37 4.94 -6.83
CA ILE A 314 -6.56 6.15 -7.02
C ILE A 314 -5.16 5.86 -7.55
N PHE A 315 -4.70 4.61 -7.42
CA PHE A 315 -3.51 4.09 -8.08
C PHE A 315 -3.68 2.59 -8.40
N PRO A 316 -3.36 2.12 -9.62
CA PRO A 316 -3.13 2.93 -10.83
C PRO A 316 -4.43 3.65 -11.26
N SER A 317 -4.26 4.86 -11.80
CA SER A 317 -5.30 5.74 -12.32
C SER A 317 -4.81 6.41 -13.60
N ARG A 318 -5.67 7.14 -14.33
CA ARG A 318 -5.33 7.82 -15.59
C ARG A 318 -4.09 8.74 -15.52
N ILE A 319 -3.81 9.28 -14.33
CA ILE A 319 -2.71 10.20 -14.03
C ILE A 319 -1.52 9.49 -13.35
N ALA A 320 -1.55 8.16 -13.19
CA ALA A 320 -0.61 7.45 -12.34
C ALA A 320 0.84 7.49 -12.81
N SER A 321 1.10 7.73 -14.11
CA SER A 321 2.48 7.88 -14.64
C SER A 321 3.28 8.94 -13.91
N ARG A 322 2.63 10.00 -13.42
CA ARG A 322 3.31 11.07 -12.66
C ARG A 322 3.84 10.62 -11.29
N TYR A 323 3.36 9.49 -10.77
CA TYR A 323 3.80 8.92 -9.49
C TYR A 323 4.91 7.89 -9.66
N LEU A 324 5.12 7.33 -10.86
CA LEU A 324 6.16 6.31 -11.10
C LEU A 324 7.56 6.80 -10.72
N ARG A 325 7.82 8.11 -10.83
CA ARG A 325 9.08 8.76 -10.42
C ARG A 325 9.33 8.80 -8.90
N PHE A 326 8.32 8.52 -8.08
CA PHE A 326 8.47 8.55 -6.62
C PHE A 326 8.87 7.19 -6.04
N PHE A 327 8.86 6.12 -6.85
CA PHE A 327 9.35 4.82 -6.41
C PHE A 327 10.88 4.82 -6.42
N ASP A 328 11.49 4.34 -5.34
CA ASP A 328 12.96 4.20 -5.23
C ASP A 328 13.57 3.39 -6.37
N GLN A 329 12.80 2.43 -6.89
CA GLN A 329 13.16 1.60 -8.03
C GLN A 329 11.90 1.35 -8.88
N PRO A 330 12.00 1.36 -10.22
CA PRO A 330 10.86 1.07 -11.08
C PRO A 330 10.32 -0.33 -10.81
N ARG A 331 9.00 -0.48 -10.91
CA ARG A 331 8.29 -1.76 -10.74
C ARG A 331 7.59 -2.08 -12.05
N TYR A 332 7.94 -3.22 -12.64
CA TYR A 332 7.44 -3.61 -13.95
C TYR A 332 5.90 -3.67 -13.97
N PHE A 333 5.28 -4.29 -12.97
CA PHE A 333 3.82 -4.40 -12.93
C PHE A 333 3.13 -3.05 -12.64
N ASN A 334 3.79 -2.10 -11.97
CA ASN A 334 3.24 -0.73 -11.84
C ASN A 334 3.26 -0.01 -13.19
N ILE A 335 4.31 -0.21 -14.01
CA ILE A 335 4.36 0.31 -15.38
C ILE A 335 3.22 -0.31 -16.20
N LEU A 336 3.13 -1.64 -16.22
CA LEU A 336 2.11 -2.40 -16.96
C LEU A 336 0.69 -1.90 -16.64
N THR A 337 0.33 -1.88 -15.36
CA THR A 337 -1.02 -1.53 -14.91
C THR A 337 -1.34 -0.04 -15.09
N THR A 338 -0.34 0.84 -14.97
CA THR A 338 -0.49 2.27 -15.28
C THR A 338 -0.78 2.48 -16.77
N GLN A 339 -0.02 1.84 -17.65
CA GLN A 339 -0.20 1.96 -19.09
C GLN A 339 -1.53 1.35 -19.54
N TRP A 340 -1.95 0.24 -18.91
CA TRP A 340 -3.26 -0.34 -19.14
C TRP A 340 -4.40 0.63 -18.84
N GLU A 341 -4.38 1.26 -17.66
CA GLU A 341 -5.40 2.26 -17.30
C GLU A 341 -5.34 3.46 -18.26
N GLN A 342 -4.15 3.92 -18.66
CA GLN A 342 -4.02 5.02 -19.63
C GLN A 342 -4.58 4.68 -21.02
N LYS A 343 -4.44 3.43 -21.48
CA LYS A 343 -4.95 3.00 -22.79
C LYS A 343 -6.46 2.77 -22.79
N TYR A 344 -7.00 2.18 -21.72
CA TYR A 344 -8.38 1.69 -21.68
C TYR A 344 -9.33 2.51 -20.78
N HIS A 345 -8.89 3.58 -20.09
CA HIS A 345 -9.80 4.34 -19.21
C HIS A 345 -11.05 4.85 -19.92
N GLY A 346 -10.94 5.27 -21.19
CA GLY A 346 -12.06 5.82 -21.97
C GLY A 346 -13.03 4.74 -22.49
N ASN A 347 -12.58 3.50 -22.58
CA ASN A 347 -13.41 2.35 -22.97
C ASN A 347 -12.90 1.08 -22.28
N LYS A 348 -13.28 0.92 -21.00
CA LYS A 348 -12.84 -0.22 -20.18
C LYS A 348 -13.34 -1.56 -20.74
N LEU A 349 -14.53 -1.57 -21.37
CA LEU A 349 -15.10 -2.79 -21.97
C LEU A 349 -14.17 -3.38 -23.02
N LYS A 350 -13.58 -2.55 -23.90
CA LYS A 350 -12.60 -3.01 -24.89
C LYS A 350 -11.39 -3.72 -24.26
N GLY A 351 -10.90 -3.21 -23.13
CA GLY A 351 -9.80 -3.84 -22.38
C GLY A 351 -10.22 -5.16 -21.74
N VAL A 352 -11.39 -5.17 -21.09
CA VAL A 352 -11.96 -6.37 -20.46
C VAL A 352 -12.23 -7.46 -21.49
N ASP A 353 -12.77 -7.13 -22.66
CA ASP A 353 -13.04 -8.10 -23.74
C ASP A 353 -11.74 -8.71 -24.28
N LEU A 354 -10.67 -7.91 -24.40
CA LEU A 354 -9.34 -8.40 -24.75
C LEU A 354 -8.83 -9.42 -23.71
N LEU A 355 -8.89 -9.08 -22.42
CA LEU A 355 -8.48 -10.00 -21.35
C LEU A 355 -9.34 -11.27 -21.34
N ARG A 356 -10.65 -11.14 -21.51
CA ARG A 356 -11.58 -12.27 -21.58
C ARG A 356 -11.21 -13.22 -22.72
N SER A 357 -10.82 -12.70 -23.89
CA SER A 357 -10.36 -13.52 -25.02
C SER A 357 -9.10 -14.33 -24.69
N TRP A 358 -8.18 -13.78 -23.89
CA TRP A 358 -7.01 -14.50 -23.39
C TRP A 358 -7.37 -15.53 -22.32
N CYS A 359 -8.35 -15.21 -21.47
CA CYS A 359 -8.86 -16.13 -20.45
C CYS A 359 -9.50 -17.37 -21.07
N TYR A 360 -10.33 -17.22 -22.12
CA TYR A 360 -10.92 -18.35 -22.82
C TYR A 360 -9.88 -19.30 -23.44
N LYS A 361 -8.71 -18.78 -23.81
CA LYS A 361 -7.59 -19.56 -24.33
C LYS A 361 -6.71 -20.19 -23.23
N GLY A 362 -7.00 -19.94 -21.95
CA GLY A 362 -6.18 -20.41 -20.83
C GLY A 362 -4.80 -19.72 -20.74
N PHE A 363 -4.57 -18.61 -21.46
CA PHE A 363 -3.23 -18.03 -21.57
C PHE A 363 -2.64 -17.58 -20.22
N HIS A 364 -3.49 -17.08 -19.32
CA HIS A 364 -3.11 -16.65 -17.96
C HIS A 364 -2.72 -17.80 -17.01
N THR A 365 -3.15 -19.04 -17.29
CA THR A 365 -2.75 -20.24 -16.52
C THR A 365 -1.44 -20.84 -17.04
N GLY A 366 -0.89 -20.28 -18.12
CA GLY A 366 0.29 -20.82 -18.79
C GLY A 366 -0.04 -21.91 -19.82
N ALA A 367 -1.32 -22.16 -20.12
CA ALA A 367 -1.72 -22.95 -21.27
C ALA A 367 -1.40 -22.16 -22.54
N ILE A 368 -0.28 -22.52 -23.19
CA ILE A 368 0.25 -21.84 -24.35
C ILE A 368 -0.03 -22.72 -25.57
N SER A 369 -0.79 -22.19 -26.51
CA SER A 369 -0.91 -22.75 -27.86
C SER A 369 0.31 -22.35 -28.69
N ASP A 370 0.73 -23.17 -29.66
CA ASP A 370 1.86 -22.89 -30.56
C ASP A 370 1.73 -21.55 -31.33
N SER A 371 0.51 -20.98 -31.42
CA SER A 371 0.26 -19.68 -32.04
C SER A 371 0.29 -18.50 -31.04
N ALA A 372 0.64 -18.72 -29.78
CA ALA A 372 0.64 -17.66 -28.78
C ALA A 372 1.82 -16.71 -28.98
N PRO A 373 1.62 -15.39 -28.85
CA PRO A 373 2.69 -14.43 -29.08
C PRO A 373 3.77 -14.56 -27.99
N VAL A 374 5.02 -14.65 -28.42
CA VAL A 374 6.20 -14.62 -27.55
C VAL A 374 6.82 -13.24 -27.63
N TRP A 375 7.01 -12.59 -26.49
CA TRP A 375 7.73 -11.32 -26.46
C TRP A 375 9.19 -11.53 -26.87
N SER A 376 9.69 -10.69 -27.78
CA SER A 376 11.09 -10.66 -28.20
C SER A 376 11.63 -9.23 -28.12
N LEU A 377 12.96 -9.10 -28.09
CA LEU A 377 13.61 -7.79 -28.01
C LEU A 377 13.32 -6.97 -29.29
N PRO A 378 12.91 -5.69 -29.18
CA PRO A 378 12.68 -4.87 -30.36
C PRO A 378 13.91 -4.75 -31.27
N THR A 379 13.71 -4.94 -32.57
CA THR A 379 14.76 -5.00 -33.60
C THR A 379 15.61 -3.72 -33.69
N SER A 380 15.08 -2.58 -33.27
CA SER A 380 15.78 -1.29 -33.25
C SER A 380 17.02 -1.26 -32.34
N LEU A 381 17.14 -2.17 -31.37
CA LEU A 381 18.31 -2.28 -30.48
C LEU A 381 19.38 -3.24 -30.97
N LEU A 382 19.06 -4.09 -31.94
CA LEU A 382 20.01 -5.01 -32.55
C LEU A 382 20.95 -4.30 -33.56
N THR A 383 20.73 -3.00 -33.82
CA THR A 383 21.49 -2.19 -34.79
C THR A 383 22.37 -1.11 -34.16
N VAL A 384 22.50 -1.06 -32.81
CA VAL A 384 23.37 -0.07 -32.13
C VAL A 384 24.83 -0.58 -32.09
N PRO A 385 25.85 0.22 -32.50
CA PRO A 385 27.24 -0.21 -32.47
C PRO A 385 27.71 -0.49 -31.04
N LYS A 386 28.53 -1.55 -30.90
CA LYS A 386 29.16 -2.03 -29.66
C LYS A 386 29.71 -0.88 -28.78
N GLY A 387 28.92 -0.42 -27.82
CA GLY A 387 29.33 0.63 -26.88
C GLY A 387 28.71 0.52 -25.49
N ASP A 388 27.52 -0.08 -25.35
CA ASP A 388 26.83 -0.15 -24.06
C ASP A 388 27.14 -1.46 -23.30
N THR A 389 28.03 -1.33 -22.32
CA THR A 389 28.52 -2.39 -21.43
C THR A 389 27.44 -3.13 -20.62
N ALA A 390 26.20 -2.62 -20.58
CA ALA A 390 25.09 -3.25 -19.87
C ALA A 390 24.49 -4.45 -20.63
N LEU A 391 24.53 -4.46 -21.97
CA LEU A 391 23.94 -5.53 -22.79
C LEU A 391 24.82 -6.78 -22.87
N ASN A 392 26.15 -6.62 -22.77
CA ASN A 392 27.09 -7.76 -22.86
C ASN A 392 27.06 -8.69 -21.64
N ALA A 393 26.50 -8.26 -20.51
CA ALA A 393 26.28 -9.13 -19.35
C ALA A 393 25.13 -10.13 -19.58
N PHE A 394 24.21 -9.86 -20.51
CA PHE A 394 23.05 -10.72 -20.79
C PHE A 394 23.40 -12.02 -21.53
N PHE A 395 24.52 -12.08 -22.27
CA PHE A 395 24.89 -13.26 -23.07
C PHE A 395 25.92 -14.19 -22.41
N LYS A 396 26.52 -13.82 -21.26
CA LYS A 396 27.67 -14.57 -20.69
C LYS A 396 27.35 -15.54 -19.56
N SER A 397 26.09 -15.73 -19.20
CA SER A 397 25.70 -16.63 -18.11
C SER A 397 24.87 -17.83 -18.59
N GLU A 398 25.26 -18.53 -19.65
CA GLU A 398 24.70 -19.87 -19.94
C GLU A 398 25.47 -20.65 -21.04
N THR A 399 26.79 -20.73 -20.93
CA THR A 399 27.59 -21.71 -21.70
C THR A 399 28.69 -22.30 -20.83
N SER A 400 28.32 -23.12 -19.86
CA SER A 400 29.17 -24.21 -19.35
C SER A 400 28.39 -25.08 -18.38
N LYS A 401 27.68 -26.07 -18.92
CA LYS A 401 27.37 -27.35 -18.26
C LYS A 401 26.65 -28.27 -19.25
N LEU A 402 27.45 -28.95 -20.07
CA LEU A 402 27.06 -30.20 -20.70
C LEU A 402 28.21 -31.19 -20.45
N GLY A 403 27.95 -32.23 -19.66
CA GLY A 403 28.91 -33.29 -19.31
C GLY A 403 29.22 -34.18 -20.51
N LYS A 404 30.42 -34.76 -20.60
CA LYS A 404 30.92 -36.05 -20.02
C LYS A 404 32.33 -36.32 -20.61
N PRO A 405 33.11 -37.38 -20.24
CA PRO A 405 33.06 -38.31 -19.10
C PRO A 405 34.42 -38.41 -18.34
N VAL A 406 34.41 -39.29 -17.32
CA VAL A 406 35.46 -39.74 -16.38
C VAL A 406 36.79 -40.19 -17.02
N SER A 407 37.92 -39.82 -16.40
CA SER A 407 39.10 -40.68 -16.19
C SER A 407 40.02 -40.12 -15.09
N SER A 408 40.49 -41.01 -14.25
CA SER A 408 41.32 -40.86 -13.04
C SER A 408 42.83 -40.69 -13.31
N LYS A 409 43.52 -39.87 -12.49
CA LYS A 409 44.60 -40.26 -11.55
C LYS A 409 45.51 -39.07 -11.16
N ASP A 410 45.68 -38.94 -9.84
CA ASP A 410 46.87 -38.65 -9.04
C ASP A 410 47.95 -37.67 -9.55
N SER A 411 48.21 -36.59 -8.78
CA SER A 411 49.44 -36.40 -7.98
C SER A 411 49.56 -34.99 -7.38
N GLU A 412 50.22 -34.93 -6.23
CA GLU A 412 50.41 -33.81 -5.29
C GLU A 412 51.20 -32.59 -5.81
N ASP A 413 50.93 -31.43 -5.21
CA ASP A 413 51.85 -30.68 -4.31
C ASP A 413 51.99 -29.15 -4.55
N THR A 414 52.06 -28.44 -3.41
CA THR A 414 52.57 -27.09 -3.11
C THR A 414 51.87 -25.82 -3.62
N GLY A 415 51.22 -25.14 -2.65
CA GLY A 415 51.71 -23.86 -2.12
C GLY A 415 51.39 -22.55 -2.87
N LYS A 416 50.45 -21.76 -2.31
CA LYS A 416 50.61 -20.35 -1.86
C LYS A 416 49.25 -19.66 -1.71
N GLU A 417 48.93 -19.23 -0.49
CA GLU A 417 47.92 -18.18 -0.23
C GLU A 417 48.42 -16.81 -0.73
N PRO A 418 47.51 -15.83 -0.94
CA PRO A 418 47.29 -14.87 0.14
C PRO A 418 45.80 -14.50 0.37
N ILE A 419 45.41 -14.57 1.65
CA ILE A 419 44.79 -13.50 2.46
C ILE A 419 43.85 -12.52 1.73
N LEU A 420 42.55 -12.61 2.01
CA LEU A 420 41.68 -11.43 2.08
C LEU A 420 40.84 -11.45 3.35
N SER A 421 40.94 -10.33 4.08
CA SER A 421 40.42 -10.04 5.41
C SER A 421 38.91 -10.21 5.56
N SER A 422 38.54 -10.88 6.65
CA SER A 422 37.24 -10.78 7.30
C SER A 422 37.03 -9.38 7.89
N GLN A 423 35.90 -8.75 7.57
CA GLN A 423 35.30 -7.72 8.42
C GLN A 423 33.86 -8.13 8.76
N LEU A 424 33.76 -8.70 9.95
CA LEU A 424 32.55 -8.86 10.74
C LEU A 424 32.05 -7.48 11.20
N LEU A 425 30.75 -7.22 11.04
CA LEU A 425 29.99 -6.20 11.75
C LEU A 425 28.59 -6.75 12.11
N PRO A 426 27.94 -6.25 13.16
CA PRO A 426 27.81 -7.00 14.40
C PRO A 426 26.45 -7.68 14.64
N VAL A 427 26.52 -8.79 15.37
CA VAL A 427 25.40 -9.48 16.02
C VAL A 427 24.86 -8.62 17.16
N ILE A 428 23.61 -8.17 17.05
CA ILE A 428 22.85 -7.64 18.19
C ILE A 428 22.33 -8.85 18.99
N LYS A 429 22.96 -9.09 20.16
CA LYS A 429 22.47 -10.01 21.18
C LYS A 429 21.22 -9.41 21.83
N ASN A 430 20.04 -9.95 21.54
CA ASN A 430 18.88 -9.79 22.42
C ASN A 430 18.91 -10.90 23.48
N SER A 431 19.34 -10.54 24.69
CA SER A 431 19.11 -11.30 25.90
C SER A 431 17.67 -11.11 26.35
N GLY A 432 16.84 -12.12 26.13
CA GLY A 432 15.49 -12.21 26.68
C GLY A 432 15.06 -13.67 26.69
N GLN A 433 15.14 -14.32 27.86
CA GLN A 433 14.61 -15.66 28.06
C GLN A 433 13.09 -15.69 27.80
N PRO A 434 12.55 -16.72 27.13
CA PRO A 434 11.11 -16.94 27.08
C PRO A 434 10.68 -17.74 28.30
N SER A 435 10.05 -17.07 29.28
CA SER A 435 9.27 -17.76 30.30
C SER A 435 7.95 -18.25 29.69
N ARG A 436 7.81 -19.57 29.56
CA ARG A 436 6.54 -20.26 29.27
C ARG A 436 5.52 -19.91 30.35
N LEU A 437 4.39 -19.35 29.96
CA LEU A 437 3.15 -19.41 30.75
C LEU A 437 2.05 -19.98 29.86
N SER A 438 1.70 -21.23 30.17
CA SER A 438 0.54 -21.96 29.71
C SER A 438 -0.72 -21.37 30.35
N ALA A 439 -1.69 -20.96 29.55
CA ALA A 439 -3.05 -20.74 30.01
C ALA A 439 -4.02 -21.32 28.97
N SER A 440 -4.56 -22.49 29.31
CA SER A 440 -5.71 -23.14 28.68
C SER A 440 -6.99 -22.40 29.10
N PRO A 441 -7.96 -22.14 28.20
CA PRO A 441 -9.30 -21.75 28.60
C PRO A 441 -10.17 -22.99 28.76
N THR A 442 -10.55 -23.27 30.00
CA THR A 442 -11.61 -24.22 30.37
C THR A 442 -12.97 -23.65 29.95
N PHE A 443 -13.69 -24.40 29.11
CA PHE A 443 -15.11 -24.19 28.82
C PHE A 443 -15.96 -24.86 29.92
N GLN A 444 -16.84 -24.08 30.56
CA GLN A 444 -18.07 -24.53 31.23
C GLN A 444 -19.14 -23.52 30.78
N SER A 445 -20.08 -23.84 29.88
CA SER A 445 -21.26 -24.72 30.00
C SER A 445 -22.20 -24.34 31.13
N THR A 446 -23.14 -23.45 30.82
CA THR A 446 -24.57 -23.39 31.22
C THR A 446 -25.13 -22.15 30.51
N GLY A 447 -26.22 -22.10 29.75
CA GLY A 447 -27.36 -22.97 29.56
C GLY A 447 -28.54 -22.04 29.22
N ASP A 448 -29.22 -22.31 28.10
CA ASP A 448 -30.56 -21.84 27.69
C ASP A 448 -30.74 -20.31 27.45
N CYS A 449 -31.41 -19.81 26.41
CA CYS A 449 -32.67 -20.28 25.83
C CYS A 449 -33.04 -19.52 24.53
N LEU A 450 -33.53 -20.28 23.55
CA LEU A 450 -34.59 -19.99 22.57
C LEU A 450 -34.46 -18.85 21.54
N LEU A 451 -34.19 -19.31 20.32
CA LEU A 451 -34.72 -18.83 19.04
C LEU A 451 -36.26 -18.74 19.05
N ALA A 452 -36.80 -17.63 18.55
CA ALA A 452 -38.12 -17.59 17.93
C ALA A 452 -38.02 -16.74 16.65
N ALA A 453 -37.95 -17.43 15.51
CA ALA A 453 -38.28 -16.88 14.21
C ALA A 453 -39.78 -17.09 13.98
N VAL A 454 -40.48 -16.05 13.53
CA VAL A 454 -41.86 -16.15 13.05
C VAL A 454 -41.92 -15.48 11.69
N SER A 455 -42.24 -16.26 10.66
CA SER A 455 -43.25 -15.99 9.62
C SER A 455 -42.81 -16.56 8.27
N PRO A 456 -43.78 -17.02 7.45
CA PRO A 456 -44.73 -18.11 7.68
C PRO A 456 -44.19 -19.45 7.18
#